data_AF-A0A644ZX31-F1
#
_entry.id   AF-A0A644ZX31-F1
#
_cell.length_a   1.000
_cell.length_b   1.000
_cell.length_c   1.000
_cell.angle_alpha   90.00
_cell.angle_beta   90.00
_cell.angle_gamma   90.00
#
_symmetry.space_group_name_H-M   'P 1'
#
loop_
_entity.id
_entity.type
_entity.pdbx_description
1 polymer ?
#
loop_
_entity_poly.entity_id
_entity_poly.type
_entity_poly.pdbx_seq_one_letter_code
_entity_poly.pdbx_strand_id
1 'polypeptide(L)' 'MAEKFDVPLLGQIPLVQSIREGGDNGSPIALNDRADGASFHKLASKIISILE' A
#
# COMPACT_ATOMS: atom_id res chain seq x y z
N MET A 1 3.18 -15.49 -3.16
CA MET A 1 2.44 -15.36 -4.44
C MET A 1 3.32 -14.80 -5.54
N ALA A 2 3.90 -13.60 -5.39
CA ALA A 2 4.85 -13.04 -6.36
C ALA A 2 6.01 -14.00 -6.72
N GLU A 3 6.64 -14.60 -5.70
CA GLU A 3 7.71 -15.60 -5.87
C GLU A 3 7.31 -16.80 -6.75
N LYS A 4 6.05 -17.27 -6.64
CA LYS A 4 5.54 -18.40 -7.46
C LYS A 4 5.57 -18.10 -8.96
N PHE A 5 5.46 -16.83 -9.33
CA PHE A 5 5.38 -16.37 -10.71
C PHE A 5 6.67 -15.70 -11.18
N ASP A 6 7.74 -15.72 -10.38
CA ASP A 6 9.01 -15.04 -10.67
C ASP A 6 8.83 -13.55 -11.04
N VAL A 7 7.93 -12.87 -10.32
CA VAL A 7 7.65 -11.44 -10.48
C VAL A 7 8.05 -10.66 -9.23
N PRO A 8 8.45 -9.37 -9.36
CA PRO A 8 8.82 -8.56 -8.20
C PRO A 8 7.61 -8.33 -7.28
N LEU A 9 7.84 -8.45 -5.96
CA LEU A 9 6.87 -8.00 -4.97
C LEU A 9 6.88 -6.47 -4.91
N LEU A 10 5.76 -5.85 -5.28
CA LEU A 10 5.62 -4.38 -5.31
C LEU A 10 5.35 -3.78 -3.92
N GLY A 11 4.69 -4.53 -3.04
CA GLY A 11 4.40 -4.10 -1.69
C GLY A 11 3.46 -5.03 -0.94
N GLN A 12 3.22 -4.71 0.32
CA GLN A 12 2.31 -5.43 1.20
C GLN A 12 1.53 -4.40 2.01
N ILE A 13 0.21 -4.54 2.02
CA ILE A 13 -0.70 -3.69 2.80
C ILE A 13 -1.23 -4.53 3.97
N PRO A 14 -1.05 -4.10 5.22
CA PRO A 14 -1.57 -4.84 6.36
C PRO A 14 -3.10 -4.80 6.38
N LEU A 15 -3.75 -5.86 6.84
CA LEU A 15 -5.22 -5.91 6.96
C LEU A 15 -5.65 -5.35 8.32
N VAL A 16 -5.63 -4.03 8.45
CA VAL A 16 -6.06 -3.33 9.68
C VAL A 16 -7.41 -2.63 9.48
N GLN A 17 -8.19 -2.52 10.56
CA GLN A 17 -9.54 -1.96 10.52
C GLN A 17 -9.58 -0.52 10.00
N SER A 18 -8.61 0.31 10.38
CA SER A 18 -8.55 1.71 9.95
C SER A 18 -8.46 1.88 8.42
N ILE A 19 -7.86 0.91 7.71
CA ILE A 19 -7.79 0.91 6.24
C ILE A 19 -9.18 0.67 5.64
N ARG A 20 -9.93 -0.28 6.21
CA ARG A 20 -11.28 -0.62 5.76
C ARG A 20 -12.24 0.55 6.00
N GLU A 21 -12.25 1.06 7.22
CA GLU A 21 -13.12 2.19 7.61
C GLU A 21 -12.79 3.47 6.83
N GLY A 22 -11.51 3.73 6.56
CA GLY A 22 -11.11 4.86 5.71
C GLY A 22 -11.70 4.77 4.31
N GLY A 23 -11.72 3.57 3.73
CA GLY A 23 -12.39 3.31 2.45
C GLY A 23 -13.91 3.53 2.52
N ASP A 24 -14.56 2.93 3.52
CA ASP A 24 -16.02 3.00 3.69
C ASP A 24 -16.51 4.44 3.95
N ASN A 25 -15.73 5.23 4.67
CA ASN A 25 -16.06 6.63 5.00
C ASN A 25 -15.66 7.65 3.91
N GLY A 26 -15.08 7.20 2.79
CA GLY A 26 -14.61 8.09 1.72
C GLY A 26 -13.37 8.92 2.07
N SER A 27 -12.61 8.52 3.10
CA SER A 27 -11.33 9.12 3.49
C SER A 27 -10.25 8.03 3.58
N PRO A 28 -9.72 7.56 2.42
CA PRO A 28 -8.75 6.47 2.40
C PRO A 28 -7.53 6.75 3.26
N ILE A 29 -7.02 5.72 3.96
CA ILE A 29 -5.88 5.91 4.87
C ILE A 29 -4.64 6.47 4.18
N ALA A 30 -4.52 6.25 2.86
CA ALA A 30 -3.41 6.71 2.03
C ALA A 30 -3.35 8.24 1.88
N LEU A 31 -4.40 8.96 2.27
CA LEU A 31 -4.42 10.42 2.34
C LEU A 31 -3.84 10.96 3.67
N ASN A 32 -3.60 10.09 4.65
CA ASN A 32 -3.17 10.48 5.99
C ASN A 32 -1.69 10.15 6.22
N ASP A 33 -0.97 11.00 6.96
CA ASP A 33 0.44 10.80 7.35
C ASP A 33 0.64 9.81 8.52
N ARG A 34 -0.39 9.00 8.83
CA ARG A 34 -0.34 8.03 9.92
C ARG A 34 0.47 6.79 9.51
N ALA A 35 0.97 6.06 10.51
CA ALA A 35 1.79 4.86 10.29
C ALA A 35 1.08 3.77 9.47
N ASP A 36 -0.25 3.70 9.54
CA ASP A 36 -1.09 2.79 8.77
C ASP A 36 -1.24 3.21 7.29
N GLY A 37 -1.05 4.49 6.96
CA GLY A 37 -0.99 5.01 5.58
C GLY A 37 0.38 4.79 4.89
N ALA A 38 1.46 4.71 5.66
CA ALA A 38 2.83 4.62 5.15
C ALA A 38 3.08 3.43 4.20
N SER A 39 2.34 2.33 4.34
CA SER A 39 2.47 1.16 3.46
C SER A 39 2.09 1.47 2.00
N PHE A 40 1.13 2.37 1.79
CA PHE A 40 0.73 2.81 0.45
C PHE A 40 1.77 3.74 -0.19
N HIS A 41 2.37 4.64 0.59
CA HIS A 41 3.46 5.50 0.09
C HIS A 41 4.70 4.69 -0.27
N LYS A 42 5.04 3.65 0.51
CA LYS A 42 6.13 2.72 0.18
C LYS A 42 5.87 1.97 -1.12
N LEU A 43 4.64 1.47 -1.32
CA LEU A 43 4.22 0.84 -2.57
C LEU A 43 4.36 1.80 -3.76
N ALA A 44 3.86 3.04 -3.64
CA ALA A 44 3.97 4.04 -4.69
C ALA A 44 5.43 4.36 -5.02
N SER A 45 6.28 4.55 -4.00
CA SER A 45 7.71 4.81 -4.19
C SER A 45 8.41 3.65 -4.89
N LYS A 46 8.05 2.40 -4.55
CA LYS A 46 8.61 1.21 -5.20
C LYS A 46 8.22 1.12 -6.67
N ILE A 47 6.98 1.48 -7.01
CA ILE A 47 6.51 1.52 -8.41
C ILE A 47 7.32 2.56 -9.21
N ILE A 48 7.54 3.75 -8.65
CA ILE A 48 8.36 4.77 -9.31
C ILE A 48 9.79 4.24 -9.54
N SER A 49 10.40 3.63 -8.52
CA SER A 49 11.77 3.11 -8.60
C SER A 49 11.99 1.99 -9.63
N ILE A 50 10.94 1.36 -10.16
CA ILE A 50 11.06 0.31 -11.18
C ILE A 50 10.66 0.79 -12.58
N LEU A 51 10.08 1.99 -12.68
CA LEU A 51 9.72 2.64 -13.93
C LEU A 51 10.85 3.55 -14.43
N GLU A 52 11.68 4.06 -13.52
CA GLU A 52 12.98 4.71 -13.79
C GLU A 52 14.07 3.67 -14.10
#